data_AF-A0A7C3ARH3-F1
#
_entry.id   AF-A0A7C3ARH3-F1
#
_cell.length_a   1.000
_cell.length_b   1.000
_cell.length_c   1.000
_cell.angle_alpha   90.00
_cell.angle_beta   90.00
_cell.angle_gamma   90.00
#
_symmetry.space_group_name_H-M   'P 1'
#
loop_
_entity.id
_entity.type
_entity.pdbx_description
1 polymer ?
#
loop_
_entity_poly.entity_id
_entity_poly.type
_entity_poly.pdbx_seq_one_letter_code
_entity_poly.pdbx_strand_id
1 'polypeptide(L)'
;MRGLRDYPFQISYGPGDDRLHAFYLPALERSVRYDRSAGFFSSSALAVAAAGIARLIRNRGRMRLLVGAELAPEDVAAVVDGAALAAVVRQRLLAGLTTPEDELLRDRLAALAWMVAEGTLEIRVVLPCDRDGRPLPAEEAAEYFHAKEGVFTDAYGDRIAFSGSVNESARGWQHNYEQFAVYFSWDGTRPYLEQVVRRFERLWHGEEPGWVALRLPEAVRERLLAYRPARPPERDPLERGQSVGEAPGVYVVEQGVAPAGLVARFLRDAPFLVGSEGLGLATAPVEPWPHQLRVSRTLVERFPERFLLAD
;
A
#
# COMPACT_ATOMS: atom_id res chain seq x y z
N MET A 1 -18.09 -10.70 -14.02
CA MET A 1 -17.02 -10.18 -13.15
C MET A 1 -17.16 -10.89 -11.82
N ARG A 2 -16.09 -11.37 -11.18
CA ARG A 2 -16.21 -11.87 -9.81
C ARG A 2 -16.46 -10.68 -8.87
N GLY A 3 -17.36 -10.82 -7.91
CA GLY A 3 -17.69 -9.79 -6.93
C GLY A 3 -16.72 -9.80 -5.75
N LEU A 4 -16.71 -8.74 -4.94
CA LEU A 4 -15.82 -8.61 -3.78
C LEU A 4 -16.02 -9.73 -2.74
N ARG A 5 -17.24 -10.28 -2.64
CA ARG A 5 -17.53 -11.43 -1.77
C ARG A 5 -16.87 -12.74 -2.21
N ASP A 6 -16.45 -12.84 -3.46
CA ASP A 6 -15.84 -14.05 -4.04
C ASP A 6 -14.35 -14.20 -3.67
N TYR A 7 -13.83 -13.37 -2.76
CA TYR A 7 -12.47 -13.44 -2.28
C TYR A 7 -12.42 -13.35 -0.75
N PRO A 8 -11.66 -14.22 -0.07
CA PRO A 8 -11.61 -14.28 1.38
C PRO A 8 -10.70 -13.19 1.95
N PHE A 9 -11.13 -11.93 1.88
CA PHE A 9 -10.41 -10.82 2.47
C PHE A 9 -10.31 -10.95 4.00
N GLN A 10 -9.16 -10.61 4.55
CA GLN A 10 -8.97 -10.48 6.00
C GLN A 10 -9.49 -9.14 6.52
N ILE A 11 -9.83 -9.10 7.81
CA ILE A 11 -10.29 -7.88 8.52
C ILE A 11 -9.17 -6.86 8.79
N SER A 12 -7.92 -7.24 8.55
CA SER A 12 -6.75 -6.37 8.71
C SER A 12 -5.57 -6.91 7.93
N TYR A 13 -4.69 -6.03 7.50
CA TYR A 13 -3.41 -6.39 6.91
C TYR A 13 -2.32 -5.56 7.58
N GLY A 14 -1.21 -6.19 7.89
CA GLY A 14 -0.06 -5.60 8.55
C GLY A 14 1.21 -5.64 7.69
N PRO A 15 2.34 -5.23 8.28
CA PRO A 15 3.63 -5.14 7.59
C PRO A 15 4.18 -6.48 7.10
N GLY A 16 3.82 -7.58 7.76
CA GLY A 16 4.21 -8.93 7.37
C GLY A 16 3.41 -9.50 6.19
N ASP A 17 2.32 -8.83 5.78
CA ASP A 17 1.44 -9.30 4.72
C ASP A 17 1.86 -8.75 3.35
N ASP A 18 1.71 -9.58 2.31
CA ASP A 18 1.79 -9.16 0.91
C ASP A 18 0.52 -8.40 0.53
N ARG A 19 0.37 -7.17 1.04
CA ARG A 19 -0.81 -6.31 0.87
C ARG A 19 -1.15 -6.07 -0.60
N LEU A 20 -0.16 -6.02 -1.48
CA LEU A 20 -0.41 -5.86 -2.91
C LEU A 20 -1.17 -7.06 -3.46
N HIS A 21 -0.65 -8.27 -3.26
CA HIS A 21 -1.26 -9.49 -3.82
C HIS A 21 -2.46 -10.00 -3.02
N ALA A 22 -2.47 -9.79 -1.71
CA ALA A 22 -3.51 -10.29 -0.82
C ALA A 22 -4.71 -9.35 -0.72
N PHE A 23 -4.54 -8.04 -0.96
CA PHE A 23 -5.60 -7.04 -0.77
C PHE A 23 -5.83 -6.15 -2.00
N TYR A 24 -4.85 -5.35 -2.42
CA TYR A 24 -5.05 -4.34 -3.47
C TYR A 24 -5.40 -4.95 -4.83
N LEU A 25 -4.61 -5.92 -5.31
CA LEU A 25 -4.87 -6.56 -6.61
C LEU A 25 -6.24 -7.29 -6.63
N PRO A 26 -6.58 -8.15 -5.63
CA PRO A 26 -7.88 -8.81 -5.58
C PRO A 26 -9.07 -7.85 -5.44
N ALA A 27 -8.93 -6.74 -4.71
CA ALA A 27 -9.98 -5.76 -4.55
C ALA A 27 -10.19 -4.97 -5.84
N LEU A 28 -9.12 -4.44 -6.45
CA LEU A 28 -9.18 -3.63 -7.67
C LEU A 28 -9.65 -4.46 -8.88
N GLU A 29 -9.26 -5.74 -8.98
CA GLU A 29 -9.70 -6.60 -10.08
C GLU A 29 -11.19 -6.98 -10.02
N ARG A 30 -11.83 -6.80 -8.85
CA ARG A 30 -13.27 -7.04 -8.63
C ARG A 30 -14.08 -5.73 -8.59
N SER A 31 -13.42 -4.59 -8.64
CA SER A 31 -14.06 -3.28 -8.47
C SER A 31 -14.29 -2.55 -9.78
N VAL A 32 -15.35 -1.74 -9.80
CA VAL A 32 -15.66 -0.78 -10.87
C VAL A 32 -15.50 0.67 -10.41
N ARG A 33 -15.44 0.91 -9.09
CA ARG A 33 -15.15 2.23 -8.51
C ARG A 33 -14.16 2.10 -7.36
N TYR A 34 -13.24 3.05 -7.28
CA TYR A 34 -12.27 3.18 -6.20
C TYR A 34 -12.18 4.63 -5.71
N ASP A 35 -12.56 4.86 -4.47
CA ASP A 35 -12.40 6.15 -3.81
C ASP A 35 -11.19 6.06 -2.87
N ARG A 36 -10.22 6.97 -2.97
CA ARG A 36 -8.97 6.91 -2.22
C ARG A 36 -8.60 8.26 -1.64
N SER A 37 -8.34 8.32 -0.34
CA SER A 37 -7.65 9.43 0.30
C SER A 37 -6.18 9.04 0.51
N ALA A 38 -5.28 9.77 -0.15
CA ALA A 38 -3.83 9.61 -0.02
C ALA A 38 -3.24 10.78 0.81
N GLY A 39 -1.93 10.80 1.03
CA GLY A 39 -1.28 11.90 1.76
C GLY A 39 -1.16 13.20 0.94
N PHE A 40 -0.12 13.96 1.25
CA PHE A 40 0.21 15.18 0.51
C PHE A 40 0.61 14.87 -0.94
N PHE A 41 0.17 15.72 -1.86
CA PHE A 41 0.41 15.56 -3.28
C PHE A 41 1.90 15.59 -3.60
N SER A 42 2.40 14.48 -4.12
CA SER A 42 3.74 14.32 -4.67
C SER A 42 3.72 13.19 -5.67
N SER A 43 4.67 13.15 -6.60
CA SER A 43 4.80 12.02 -7.54
C SER A 43 4.91 10.67 -6.83
N SER A 44 5.60 10.62 -5.69
CA SER A 44 5.70 9.42 -4.86
C SER A 44 4.37 9.02 -4.23
N ALA A 45 3.64 9.97 -3.62
CA ALA A 45 2.34 9.68 -3.01
C ALA A 45 1.32 9.20 -4.05
N LEU A 46 1.28 9.85 -5.22
CA LEU A 46 0.46 9.43 -6.35
C LEU A 46 0.82 8.01 -6.80
N ALA A 47 2.11 7.73 -7.03
CA ALA A 47 2.55 6.39 -7.42
C ALA A 47 2.22 5.33 -6.36
N VAL A 48 2.29 5.66 -5.07
CA VAL A 48 1.88 4.75 -3.99
C VAL A 48 0.36 4.50 -4.01
N ALA A 49 -0.45 5.55 -4.14
CA ALA A 49 -1.90 5.44 -4.28
C ALA A 49 -2.33 4.65 -5.54
N ALA A 50 -1.44 4.52 -6.52
CA ALA A 50 -1.66 3.81 -7.76
C ALA A 50 -1.35 2.30 -7.71
N ALA A 51 -0.98 1.76 -6.55
CA ALA A 51 -0.69 0.33 -6.39
C ALA A 51 -1.86 -0.54 -6.87
N GLY A 52 -1.58 -1.42 -7.84
CA GLY A 52 -2.56 -2.34 -8.41
C GLY A 52 -3.60 -1.70 -9.36
N ILE A 53 -3.55 -0.40 -9.63
CA ILE A 53 -4.57 0.32 -10.42
C ILE A 53 -4.77 -0.24 -11.83
N ALA A 54 -3.74 -0.86 -12.42
CA ALA A 54 -3.87 -1.58 -13.69
C ALA A 54 -5.05 -2.58 -13.67
N ARG A 55 -5.34 -3.23 -12.53
CA ARG A 55 -6.50 -4.11 -12.36
C ARG A 55 -7.83 -3.39 -12.55
N LEU A 56 -7.98 -2.18 -11.99
CA LEU A 56 -9.17 -1.34 -12.15
C LEU A 56 -9.31 -0.81 -13.58
N ILE A 57 -8.20 -0.44 -14.22
CA ILE A 57 -8.18 0.01 -15.63
C ILE A 57 -8.75 -1.08 -16.54
N ARG A 58 -8.34 -2.34 -16.37
CA ARG A 58 -8.87 -3.48 -17.16
C ARG A 58 -10.38 -3.66 -17.01
N ASN A 59 -10.92 -3.28 -15.85
CA ASN A 59 -12.35 -3.33 -15.57
C ASN A 59 -13.12 -2.13 -16.12
N ARG A 60 -12.44 -1.17 -16.77
CA ARG A 60 -12.98 0.15 -17.12
C ARG A 60 -13.56 0.89 -15.91
N GLY A 61 -12.94 0.66 -14.75
CA GLY A 61 -13.36 1.26 -13.50
C GLY A 61 -12.99 2.74 -13.42
N ARG A 62 -13.62 3.44 -12.47
CA ARG A 62 -13.38 4.85 -12.18
C ARG A 62 -12.72 5.03 -10.82
N MET A 63 -11.91 6.07 -10.68
CA MET A 63 -11.25 6.42 -9.44
C MET A 63 -11.52 7.87 -9.05
N ARG A 64 -11.72 8.10 -7.75
CA ARG A 64 -11.75 9.44 -7.14
C ARG A 64 -10.62 9.51 -6.12
N LEU A 65 -9.76 10.51 -6.24
CA LEU A 65 -8.56 10.63 -5.43
C LEU A 65 -8.57 11.96 -4.67
N LEU A 66 -8.53 11.90 -3.35
CA LEU A 66 -8.29 13.03 -2.47
C LEU A 66 -6.80 13.05 -2.07
N VAL A 67 -6.19 14.23 -2.18
CA VAL A 67 -4.79 14.49 -1.85
C VAL A 67 -4.68 15.81 -1.11
N GLY A 68 -3.76 15.90 -0.16
CA GLY A 68 -3.45 17.16 0.51
C GLY A 68 -2.50 18.01 -0.33
N ALA A 69 -2.26 19.26 0.07
CA ALA A 69 -1.08 19.99 -0.35
C ALA A 69 -0.42 20.67 0.85
N GLU A 70 0.91 20.68 0.86
CA GLU A 70 1.69 21.37 1.89
C GLU A 70 1.84 22.84 1.50
N LEU A 71 1.18 23.71 2.26
CA LEU A 71 1.33 25.15 2.14
C LEU A 71 2.32 25.63 3.20
N ALA A 72 3.41 26.26 2.76
CA ALA A 72 4.36 26.91 3.65
C ALA A 72 3.73 28.17 4.26
N PRO A 73 4.26 28.69 5.38
CA PRO A 73 3.75 29.92 5.99
C PRO A 73 3.66 31.10 5.00
N GLU A 74 4.61 31.20 4.07
CA GLU A 74 4.63 32.26 3.05
C GLU A 74 3.51 32.09 2.01
N ASP A 75 3.10 30.85 1.71
CA ASP A 75 1.97 30.59 0.82
C ASP A 75 0.67 31.04 1.47
N VAL A 76 0.51 30.73 2.76
CA VAL A 76 -0.66 31.13 3.54
C VAL A 76 -0.71 32.65 3.65
N ALA A 77 0.42 33.29 3.95
CA ALA A 77 0.54 34.74 3.96
C ALA A 77 0.15 35.35 2.61
N ALA A 78 0.63 34.80 1.49
CA ALA A 78 0.25 35.27 0.16
C ALA A 78 -1.26 35.18 -0.10
N VAL A 79 -1.92 34.11 0.34
CA VAL A 79 -3.38 33.97 0.23
C VAL A 79 -4.11 34.99 1.11
N VAL A 80 -3.62 35.21 2.34
CA VAL A 80 -4.16 36.22 3.26
C VAL A 80 -4.00 37.64 2.69
N ASP A 81 -2.89 37.91 1.99
CA ASP A 81 -2.59 39.19 1.33
C ASP A 81 -3.32 39.36 -0.02
N GLY A 82 -4.18 38.41 -0.40
CA GLY A 82 -5.09 38.52 -1.54
C GLY A 82 -4.73 37.68 -2.77
N ALA A 83 -3.69 36.83 -2.70
CA ALA A 83 -3.44 35.87 -3.77
C ALA A 83 -4.56 34.83 -3.84
N ALA A 84 -4.92 34.43 -5.06
CA ALA A 84 -5.90 33.37 -5.24
C ALA A 84 -5.35 32.02 -4.75
N LEU A 85 -6.04 31.37 -3.81
CA LEU A 85 -5.66 30.06 -3.26
C LEU A 85 -5.34 29.03 -4.36
N ALA A 86 -6.19 28.97 -5.40
CA ALA A 86 -5.99 28.05 -6.52
C ALA A 86 -4.65 28.28 -7.27
N ALA A 87 -4.17 29.53 -7.33
CA ALA A 87 -2.90 29.86 -7.98
C ALA A 87 -1.69 29.41 -7.15
N VAL A 88 -1.76 29.60 -5.82
CA VAL A 88 -0.74 29.16 -4.86
C VAL A 88 -0.67 27.64 -4.82
N VAL A 89 -1.82 26.96 -4.69
CA VAL A 89 -1.92 25.50 -4.74
C VAL A 89 -1.36 24.97 -6.06
N ARG A 90 -1.71 25.56 -7.20
CA ARG A 90 -1.16 25.17 -8.51
C ARG A 90 0.37 25.19 -8.52
N GLN A 91 1.01 26.24 -7.99
CA GLN A 91 2.48 26.32 -7.95
C GLN A 91 3.07 25.20 -7.09
N ARG A 92 2.49 24.94 -5.92
CA ARG A 92 2.93 23.88 -5.01
C ARG A 92 2.78 22.49 -5.61
N LEU A 93 1.65 22.19 -6.24
CA LEU A 93 1.43 20.92 -6.91
C LEU A 93 2.39 20.70 -8.09
N LEU A 94 2.65 21.73 -8.89
CA LEU A 94 3.63 21.63 -9.99
C LEU A 94 5.04 21.35 -9.48
N ALA A 95 5.43 21.97 -8.36
CA ALA A 95 6.72 21.71 -7.72
C ALA A 95 6.81 20.27 -7.15
N GLY A 96 5.72 19.73 -6.62
CA GLY A 96 5.65 18.35 -6.12
C GLY A 96 5.60 17.28 -7.21
N LEU A 97 5.33 17.66 -8.46
CA LEU A 97 5.21 16.74 -9.60
C LEU A 97 6.54 16.57 -10.36
N THR A 98 7.52 16.00 -9.67
CA THR A 98 8.83 15.66 -10.22
C THR A 98 8.82 14.31 -10.94
N THR A 99 9.73 14.09 -11.88
CA THR A 99 9.84 12.77 -12.53
C THR A 99 10.48 11.78 -11.56
N PRO A 100 9.82 10.65 -11.21
CA PRO A 100 10.42 9.66 -10.34
C PRO A 100 11.68 9.05 -10.97
N GLU A 101 12.74 8.94 -10.16
CA GLU A 101 13.97 8.22 -10.53
C GLU A 101 13.72 6.71 -10.60
N ASP A 102 12.92 6.20 -9.66
CA ASP A 102 12.52 4.80 -9.58
C ASP A 102 11.53 4.43 -10.69
N GLU A 103 11.86 3.38 -11.46
CA GLU A 103 11.05 2.86 -12.56
C GLU A 103 9.68 2.34 -12.07
N LEU A 104 9.63 1.69 -10.90
CA LEU A 104 8.37 1.24 -10.29
C LEU A 104 7.41 2.40 -10.06
N LEU A 105 7.92 3.50 -9.49
CA LEU A 105 7.10 4.68 -9.22
C LEU A 105 6.68 5.36 -10.51
N ARG A 106 7.55 5.38 -11.52
CA ARG A 106 7.25 5.93 -12.85
C ARG A 106 6.12 5.16 -13.52
N ASP A 107 6.17 3.84 -13.51
CA ASP A 107 5.13 2.99 -14.12
C ASP A 107 3.78 3.15 -13.43
N ARG A 108 3.78 3.24 -12.10
CA ARG A 108 2.55 3.50 -11.33
C ARG A 108 2.00 4.90 -11.57
N LEU A 109 2.85 5.92 -11.68
CA LEU A 109 2.44 7.27 -12.06
C LEU A 109 1.87 7.30 -13.49
N ALA A 110 2.48 6.56 -14.42
CA ALA A 110 1.99 6.41 -15.79
C ALA A 110 0.59 5.77 -15.83
N ALA A 111 0.30 4.82 -14.92
CA ALA A 111 -1.03 4.25 -14.81
C ALA A 111 -2.10 5.26 -14.36
N LEU A 112 -1.79 6.15 -13.41
CA LEU A 112 -2.70 7.24 -13.07
C LEU A 112 -2.86 8.23 -14.23
N ALA A 113 -1.75 8.60 -14.89
CA ALA A 113 -1.78 9.49 -16.05
C ALA A 113 -2.67 8.95 -17.17
N TRP A 114 -2.65 7.62 -17.39
CA TRP A 114 -3.59 6.94 -18.28
C TRP A 114 -5.05 7.20 -17.86
N MET A 115 -5.42 6.98 -16.60
CA MET A 115 -6.79 7.22 -16.13
C MET A 115 -7.22 8.69 -16.22
N VAL A 116 -6.31 9.64 -15.98
CA VAL A 116 -6.57 11.08 -16.19
C VAL A 116 -6.88 11.36 -17.67
N ALA A 117 -6.12 10.75 -18.58
CA ALA A 117 -6.32 10.91 -20.02
C ALA A 117 -7.65 10.32 -20.50
N GLU A 118 -8.05 9.17 -19.95
CA GLU A 118 -9.33 8.51 -20.27
C GLU A 118 -10.54 9.13 -19.54
N GLY A 119 -10.33 10.13 -18.68
CA GLY A 119 -11.39 10.76 -17.89
C GLY A 119 -12.02 9.82 -16.85
N THR A 120 -11.29 8.77 -16.43
CA THR A 120 -11.73 7.80 -15.42
C THR A 120 -11.15 8.07 -14.04
N LEU A 121 -10.23 9.03 -13.90
CA LEU A 121 -9.72 9.52 -12.61
C LEU A 121 -10.06 11.01 -12.41
N GLU A 122 -10.73 11.33 -11.31
CA GLU A 122 -10.88 12.71 -10.81
C GLU A 122 -10.03 12.89 -9.55
N ILE A 123 -9.28 13.99 -9.48
CA ILE A 123 -8.42 14.33 -8.35
C ILE A 123 -8.93 15.64 -7.73
N ARG A 124 -9.06 15.67 -6.41
CA ARG A 124 -9.35 16.88 -5.63
C ARG A 124 -8.29 17.08 -4.55
N VAL A 125 -7.86 18.34 -4.44
CA VAL A 125 -6.90 18.79 -3.43
C VAL A 125 -7.68 19.27 -2.22
N VAL A 126 -7.44 18.69 -1.06
CA VAL A 126 -8.08 19.08 0.19
C VAL A 126 -7.11 19.79 1.11
N LEU A 127 -7.56 20.88 1.70
CA LEU A 127 -6.78 21.71 2.61
C LEU A 127 -7.61 22.00 3.85
N PRO A 128 -7.01 21.90 5.05
CA PRO A 128 -7.65 22.40 6.24
C PRO A 128 -7.66 23.94 6.20
N CYS A 129 -8.75 24.50 6.71
CA CYS A 129 -8.99 25.93 6.75
C CYS A 129 -9.38 26.36 8.17
N ASP A 130 -9.10 27.62 8.48
CA ASP A 130 -9.66 28.28 9.64
C ASP A 130 -11.17 28.55 9.48
N ARG A 131 -11.76 29.20 10.49
CA ARG A 131 -13.20 29.55 10.50
C ARG A 131 -13.62 30.52 9.40
N ASP A 132 -12.68 31.28 8.86
CA ASP A 132 -12.90 32.26 7.80
C ASP A 132 -12.64 31.65 6.41
N GLY A 133 -12.35 30.34 6.34
CA GLY A 133 -12.10 29.61 5.11
C GLY A 133 -10.68 29.79 4.56
N ARG A 134 -9.76 30.38 5.32
CA ARG A 134 -8.36 30.59 4.91
C ARG A 134 -7.57 29.31 5.16
N PRO A 135 -6.66 28.92 4.26
CA PRO A 135 -5.87 27.70 4.44
C PRO A 135 -4.98 27.78 5.68
N LEU A 136 -4.76 26.64 6.34
CA LEU A 136 -3.77 26.53 7.42
C LEU A 136 -2.39 26.13 6.86
N PRO A 137 -1.29 26.54 7.51
CA PRO A 137 0.06 26.14 7.12
C PRO A 137 0.30 24.65 7.40
N ALA A 138 1.26 24.05 6.69
CA ALA A 138 1.55 22.62 6.74
C ALA A 138 1.83 22.09 8.16
N GLU A 139 2.49 22.88 9.01
CA GLU A 139 2.80 22.51 10.40
C GLU A 139 1.55 22.28 11.24
N GLU A 140 0.54 23.12 11.05
CA GLU A 140 -0.76 22.99 11.71
C GLU A 140 -1.62 21.95 10.99
N ALA A 141 -1.53 21.86 9.66
CA ALA A 141 -2.31 20.95 8.82
C ALA A 141 -1.87 19.48 8.88
N ALA A 142 -0.61 19.21 9.21
CA ALA A 142 -0.02 17.88 9.21
C ALA A 142 -0.87 16.91 10.05
N GLU A 143 -1.22 17.31 11.28
CA GLU A 143 -2.05 16.52 12.19
C GLU A 143 -3.44 16.17 11.63
N TYR A 144 -3.96 17.00 10.73
CA TYR A 144 -5.34 16.89 10.22
C TYR A 144 -5.48 15.96 9.02
N PHE A 145 -4.45 15.80 8.18
CA PHE A 145 -4.53 15.01 6.93
C PHE A 145 -3.67 13.75 6.96
N HIS A 146 -3.93 12.89 7.95
CA HIS A 146 -3.20 11.62 8.13
C HIS A 146 -4.02 10.35 7.83
N ALA A 147 -5.33 10.45 7.60
CA ALA A 147 -6.18 9.29 7.33
C ALA A 147 -6.01 8.78 5.89
N LYS A 148 -5.32 7.64 5.73
CA LYS A 148 -5.25 6.93 4.44
C LYS A 148 -6.35 5.89 4.37
N GLU A 149 -7.47 6.32 3.83
CA GLU A 149 -8.66 5.49 3.68
C GLU A 149 -8.93 5.19 2.22
N GLY A 150 -9.64 4.11 1.93
CA GLY A 150 -10.13 3.86 0.59
C GLY A 150 -11.36 2.98 0.60
N VAL A 151 -12.15 3.09 -0.47
CA VAL A 151 -13.39 2.35 -0.66
C VAL A 151 -13.40 1.75 -2.07
N PHE A 152 -13.44 0.43 -2.12
CA PHE A 152 -13.65 -0.36 -3.31
C PHE A 152 -15.14 -0.66 -3.46
N THR A 153 -15.70 -0.47 -4.66
CA THR A 153 -17.09 -0.83 -4.98
C THR A 153 -17.11 -1.70 -6.22
N ASP A 154 -17.75 -2.86 -6.14
CA ASP A 154 -17.94 -3.75 -7.29
C ASP A 154 -19.20 -3.44 -8.10
N ALA A 155 -19.38 -4.20 -9.19
CA ALA A 155 -20.53 -4.05 -10.08
C ALA A 155 -21.87 -4.46 -9.45
N TYR A 156 -21.85 -5.18 -8.33
CA TYR A 156 -23.03 -5.64 -7.58
C TYR A 156 -23.44 -4.64 -6.48
N GLY A 157 -22.61 -3.61 -6.24
CA GLY A 157 -22.82 -2.60 -5.20
C GLY A 157 -22.26 -3.01 -3.84
N ASP A 158 -21.60 -4.16 -3.74
CA ASP A 158 -20.85 -4.53 -2.55
C ASP A 158 -19.61 -3.63 -2.43
N ARG A 159 -19.31 -3.25 -1.20
CA ARG A 159 -18.21 -2.35 -0.84
C ARG A 159 -17.27 -2.96 0.18
N ILE A 160 -15.99 -2.66 0.02
CA ILE A 160 -14.93 -2.83 1.02
C ILE A 160 -14.34 -1.47 1.31
N ALA A 161 -14.23 -1.09 2.57
CA ALA A 161 -13.44 0.06 3.00
C ALA A 161 -12.22 -0.39 3.77
N PHE A 162 -11.16 0.41 3.73
CA PHE A 162 -9.99 0.22 4.58
C PHE A 162 -9.53 1.55 5.16
N SER A 163 -8.92 1.49 6.33
CA SER A 163 -8.37 2.64 7.04
C SER A 163 -7.15 2.24 7.85
N GLY A 164 -6.08 3.02 7.76
CA GLY A 164 -4.84 2.75 8.48
C GLY A 164 -3.74 3.77 8.23
N SER A 165 -2.55 3.46 8.75
CA SER A 165 -1.35 4.24 8.49
C SER A 165 -0.65 3.72 7.23
N VAL A 166 -0.45 4.61 6.26
CA VAL A 166 0.40 4.39 5.09
C VAL A 166 1.51 5.43 5.16
N ASN A 167 2.75 5.02 5.37
CA ASN A 167 3.87 5.94 5.28
C ASN A 167 4.30 6.02 3.81
N GLU A 168 3.68 6.88 3.01
CA GLU A 168 3.96 7.03 1.57
C GLU A 168 5.33 7.67 1.30
N SER A 169 6.42 7.02 1.72
CA SER A 169 7.78 7.39 1.31
C SER A 169 8.23 6.50 0.15
N ALA A 170 8.93 7.08 -0.83
CA ALA A 170 9.50 6.36 -1.97
C ALA A 170 10.41 5.19 -1.55
N ARG A 171 11.12 5.34 -0.42
CA ARG A 171 11.98 4.29 0.18
C ARG A 171 11.19 3.21 0.95
N GLY A 172 9.88 3.41 1.07
CA GLY A 172 9.03 2.72 2.02
C GLY A 172 8.21 1.58 1.44
N TRP A 173 7.76 1.56 0.19
CA TRP A 173 6.73 0.58 -0.20
C TRP A 173 7.09 -0.91 0.03
N GLN A 174 8.37 -1.30 -0.12
CA GLN A 174 8.83 -2.66 0.19
C GLN A 174 9.09 -2.91 1.70
N HIS A 175 9.25 -1.86 2.51
CA HIS A 175 9.65 -1.92 3.92
C HIS A 175 8.72 -1.12 4.86
N ASN A 176 7.58 -0.67 4.35
CA ASN A 176 6.66 0.19 5.06
C ASN A 176 5.88 -0.66 6.03
N TYR A 177 5.99 -0.27 7.29
CA TYR A 177 5.11 -0.71 8.35
C TYR A 177 3.73 -0.08 8.14
N GLU A 178 2.96 -0.57 7.16
CA GLU A 178 1.56 -0.18 6.95
C GLU A 178 0.70 -1.24 7.59
N GLN A 179 -0.20 -0.78 8.45
CA GLN A 179 -1.23 -1.58 9.06
C GLN A 179 -2.56 -0.89 8.83
N PHE A 180 -3.52 -1.63 8.29
CA PHE A 180 -4.87 -1.11 8.08
C PHE A 180 -5.92 -2.16 8.44
N ALA A 181 -7.03 -1.67 8.97
CA ALA A 181 -8.24 -2.45 9.15
C ALA A 181 -9.09 -2.41 7.88
N VAL A 182 -9.87 -3.46 7.68
CA VAL A 182 -10.77 -3.65 6.54
C VAL A 182 -12.18 -3.87 7.04
N TYR A 183 -13.12 -3.20 6.38
CA TYR A 183 -14.53 -3.20 6.71
C TYR A 183 -15.33 -3.59 5.47
N PHE A 184 -16.37 -4.37 5.69
CA PHE A 184 -17.19 -4.99 4.65
C PHE A 184 -18.62 -4.47 4.74
N SER A 185 -19.24 -4.28 3.59
CA SER A 185 -20.64 -3.85 3.52
C SER A 185 -21.66 -4.96 3.85
N TRP A 186 -21.19 -6.19 3.97
CA TRP A 186 -22.02 -7.39 4.08
C TRP A 186 -21.93 -8.13 5.42
N ASP A 187 -21.19 -7.59 6.38
CA ASP A 187 -21.07 -8.17 7.71
C ASP A 187 -21.24 -7.12 8.83
N GLY A 188 -20.88 -7.50 10.07
CA GLY A 188 -20.98 -6.64 11.25
C GLY A 188 -20.10 -5.39 11.22
N THR A 189 -19.13 -5.30 10.30
CA THR A 189 -18.22 -4.14 10.18
C THR A 189 -18.81 -3.01 9.32
N ARG A 190 -19.98 -3.21 8.70
CA ARG A 190 -20.66 -2.21 7.85
C ARG A 190 -20.74 -0.79 8.45
N PRO A 191 -21.05 -0.58 9.75
CA PRO A 191 -21.08 0.77 10.31
C PRO A 191 -19.76 1.53 10.19
N TYR A 192 -18.61 0.84 10.31
CA TYR A 192 -17.28 1.44 10.15
C TYR A 192 -17.01 1.80 8.68
N LEU A 193 -17.41 0.92 7.74
CA LEU A 193 -17.36 1.23 6.31
C LEU A 193 -18.13 2.50 5.99
N GLU A 194 -19.36 2.66 6.50
CA GLU A 194 -20.17 3.85 6.21
C GLU A 194 -19.59 5.12 6.85
N GLN A 195 -18.77 5.03 7.89
CA GLN A 195 -18.03 6.19 8.40
C GLN A 195 -16.93 6.62 7.43
N VAL A 196 -16.17 5.68 6.88
CA VAL A 196 -15.14 5.96 5.86
C VAL A 196 -15.78 6.61 4.63
N VAL A 197 -16.87 6.02 4.13
CA VAL A 197 -17.62 6.56 2.99
C VAL A 197 -18.11 7.98 3.26
N ARG A 198 -18.74 8.22 4.43
CA ARG A 198 -19.23 9.56 4.79
C ARG A 198 -18.12 10.61 4.88
N ARG A 199 -16.98 10.27 5.49
CA ARG A 199 -15.82 11.17 5.53
C ARG A 199 -15.32 11.50 4.14
N PHE A 200 -15.15 10.48 3.28
CA PHE A 200 -14.73 10.68 1.91
C PHE A 200 -15.70 11.60 1.15
N GLU A 201 -17.00 11.32 1.19
CA GLU A 201 -17.99 12.11 0.45
C GLU A 201 -18.08 13.55 0.97
N ARG A 202 -18.02 13.78 2.28
CA ARG A 202 -18.02 15.15 2.84
C ARG A 202 -16.83 15.96 2.38
N LEU A 203 -15.62 15.38 2.44
CA LEU A 203 -14.43 16.02 1.89
C LEU A 203 -14.55 16.22 0.38
N TRP A 204 -14.99 15.18 -0.34
CA TRP A 204 -15.16 15.24 -1.78
C TRP A 204 -16.07 16.38 -2.19
N HIS A 205 -17.24 16.51 -1.58
CA HIS A 205 -18.25 17.52 -1.90
C HIS A 205 -17.98 18.91 -1.29
N GLY A 206 -16.95 19.06 -0.45
CA GLY A 206 -16.65 20.33 0.22
C GLY A 206 -17.62 20.64 1.37
N GLU A 207 -18.16 19.60 2.00
CA GLU A 207 -19.14 19.67 3.09
C GLU A 207 -18.52 19.37 4.47
N GLU A 208 -17.19 19.20 4.52
CA GLU A 208 -16.44 19.02 5.77
C GLU A 208 -16.06 20.39 6.36
N PRO A 209 -16.71 20.86 7.44
CA PRO A 209 -16.33 22.05 8.19
C PRO A 209 -14.84 22.12 8.51
N GLY A 210 -14.25 23.29 8.24
CA GLY A 210 -12.82 23.52 8.41
C GLY A 210 -11.98 22.93 7.28
N TRP A 211 -12.57 22.57 6.14
CA TRP A 211 -11.86 22.07 4.98
C TRP A 211 -12.39 22.67 3.68
N VAL A 212 -11.49 22.80 2.70
CA VAL A 212 -11.84 23.12 1.32
C VAL A 212 -11.37 22.01 0.39
N ALA A 213 -12.17 21.69 -0.62
CA ALA A 213 -11.83 20.76 -1.68
C ALA A 213 -11.76 21.49 -3.02
N LEU A 214 -10.57 21.58 -3.59
CA LEU A 214 -10.30 22.21 -4.86
C LEU A 214 -10.18 21.15 -5.95
N ARG A 215 -10.73 21.43 -7.13
CA ARG A 215 -10.43 20.60 -8.31
C ARG A 215 -8.95 20.71 -8.65
N LEU A 216 -8.39 19.64 -9.22
CA LEU A 216 -7.02 19.68 -9.72
C LEU A 216 -6.86 20.82 -10.76
N PRO A 217 -5.90 21.74 -10.58
CA PRO A 217 -5.66 22.79 -11.56
C PRO A 217 -5.28 22.23 -12.93
N GLU A 218 -5.80 22.83 -14.01
CA GLU A 218 -5.58 22.32 -15.38
C GLU A 218 -4.10 22.18 -15.75
N ALA A 219 -3.26 23.13 -15.33
CA ALA A 219 -1.82 23.04 -15.59
C ALA A 219 -1.16 21.79 -14.96
N VAL A 220 -1.65 21.35 -13.79
CA VAL A 220 -1.16 20.14 -13.12
C VAL A 220 -1.70 18.90 -13.83
N ARG A 221 -2.96 18.94 -14.28
CA ARG A 221 -3.57 17.89 -15.10
C ARG A 221 -2.77 17.67 -16.39
N GLU A 222 -2.46 18.74 -17.12
CA GLU A 222 -1.63 18.68 -18.34
C GLU A 222 -0.22 18.14 -18.05
N ARG A 223 0.39 18.52 -16.92
CA ARG A 223 1.69 17.97 -16.52
C ARG A 223 1.62 16.47 -16.20
N LEU A 224 0.52 15.98 -15.63
CA LEU A 224 0.30 14.54 -15.42
C LEU A 224 0.16 13.80 -16.75
N LEU A 225 -0.53 14.38 -17.74
CA LEU A 225 -0.70 13.78 -19.06
C LEU A 225 0.62 13.54 -19.79
N ALA A 226 1.67 14.29 -19.47
CA ALA A 226 3.02 14.05 -20.01
C ALA A 226 3.60 12.66 -19.62
N TYR A 227 3.08 12.02 -18.56
CA TYR A 227 3.47 10.67 -18.15
C TYR A 227 2.58 9.57 -18.75
N ARG A 228 1.60 9.92 -19.58
CA ARG A 228 0.65 8.95 -20.16
C ARG A 228 1.41 7.95 -21.06
N PRO A 229 1.27 6.63 -20.83
CA PRO A 229 1.82 5.63 -21.73
C PRO A 229 1.01 5.54 -23.02
N ALA A 230 1.62 5.02 -24.09
CA ALA A 230 0.95 4.85 -25.39
C ALA A 230 -0.16 3.78 -25.37
N ARG A 231 -0.14 2.87 -24.40
CA ARG A 231 -1.08 1.76 -24.23
C ARG A 231 -1.50 1.68 -22.76
N PRO A 232 -2.70 1.13 -22.46
CA PRO A 232 -3.13 0.96 -21.09
C PRO A 232 -2.16 0.04 -20.34
N PRO A 233 -1.76 0.38 -19.11
CA PRO A 233 -1.00 -0.54 -18.26
C PRO A 233 -1.81 -1.82 -17.99
N GLU A 234 -1.16 -2.98 -18.16
CA GLU A 234 -1.83 -4.28 -18.03
C GLU A 234 -1.71 -4.90 -16.63
N ARG A 235 -0.63 -4.57 -15.91
CA ARG A 235 -0.29 -5.10 -14.59
C ARG A 235 0.44 -4.08 -13.73
N ASP A 236 0.44 -4.28 -12.42
CA ASP A 236 1.36 -3.56 -11.52
C ASP A 236 2.79 -4.07 -11.75
N PRO A 237 3.84 -3.23 -11.68
CA PRO A 237 5.21 -3.69 -11.90
C PRO A 237 5.70 -4.71 -10.86
N LEU A 238 5.09 -4.73 -9.67
CA LEU A 238 5.36 -5.74 -8.63
C LEU A 238 4.41 -6.94 -8.69
N GLU A 239 3.48 -6.98 -9.65
CA GLU A 239 2.64 -8.15 -9.85
C GLU A 239 3.49 -9.32 -10.32
N ARG A 240 3.61 -10.35 -9.49
CA ARG A 240 4.28 -11.59 -9.88
C ARG A 240 3.50 -12.21 -11.03
N GLY A 241 4.15 -12.45 -12.16
CA GLY A 241 3.53 -13.07 -13.32
C GLY A 241 2.89 -14.40 -12.93
N GLN A 242 1.66 -14.64 -13.39
CA GLN A 242 1.10 -15.98 -13.39
C GLN A 242 1.96 -16.82 -14.35
N SER A 243 2.94 -17.55 -13.81
CA SER A 243 3.36 -18.78 -14.45
C SER A 243 2.13 -19.67 -14.53
N VAL A 244 1.78 -20.11 -15.73
CA VAL A 244 0.71 -21.08 -15.95
C VAL A 244 1.02 -22.34 -15.12
N GLY A 245 0.12 -22.68 -14.19
CA GLY A 245 0.22 -23.79 -13.23
C GLY A 245 0.65 -23.30 -11.85
N GLU A 246 -0.16 -23.28 -10.79
CA GLU A 246 -1.23 -24.21 -10.37
C GLU A 246 -2.49 -23.43 -9.93
N ALA A 247 -3.65 -24.10 -9.95
CA ALA A 247 -4.89 -23.55 -9.43
C ALA A 247 -4.69 -23.10 -7.96
N PRO A 248 -5.24 -21.95 -7.54
CA PRO A 248 -5.19 -21.55 -6.15
C PRO A 248 -5.88 -22.63 -5.31
N GLY A 249 -5.09 -23.34 -4.52
CA GLY A 249 -5.61 -24.26 -3.52
C GLY A 249 -6.59 -23.51 -2.64
N VAL A 250 -7.85 -23.92 -2.70
CA VAL A 250 -8.83 -23.57 -1.68
C VAL A 250 -8.24 -24.09 -0.37
N TYR A 251 -7.90 -23.20 0.56
CA TYR A 251 -7.61 -23.60 1.92
C TYR A 251 -8.94 -24.01 2.58
N VAL A 252 -9.40 -25.22 2.25
CA VAL A 252 -10.26 -25.96 3.16
C VAL A 252 -9.36 -26.28 4.33
N VAL A 253 -9.68 -25.74 5.51
CA VAL A 253 -9.10 -26.22 6.76
C VAL A 253 -9.67 -27.63 6.99
N GLU A 254 -9.14 -28.61 6.26
CA GLU A 254 -9.26 -29.99 6.70
C GLU A 254 -8.39 -30.13 7.95
N GLN A 255 -9.00 -30.61 9.03
CA GLN A 255 -8.32 -30.89 10.29
C GLN A 255 -7.37 -32.08 10.15
N GLY A 256 -6.30 -31.90 9.39
CA GLY A 256 -5.20 -32.84 9.23
C GLY A 256 -3.90 -32.07 9.16
N VAL A 257 -2.97 -32.33 10.08
CA VAL A 257 -1.65 -31.69 10.09
C VAL A 257 -0.93 -32.09 8.80
N ALA A 258 -0.77 -31.15 7.86
CA ALA A 258 -0.04 -31.40 6.62
C ALA A 258 1.43 -31.77 6.95
N PRO A 259 2.03 -32.77 6.26
CA PRO A 259 3.39 -33.26 6.57
C PRO A 259 4.45 -32.17 6.55
N ALA A 260 4.33 -31.18 5.64
CA ALA A 260 5.29 -30.08 5.51
C ALA A 260 5.34 -29.17 6.75
N GLY A 261 4.19 -28.92 7.40
CA GLY A 261 4.13 -28.14 8.63
C GLY A 261 4.70 -28.90 9.82
N LEU A 262 4.56 -30.23 9.84
CA LEU A 262 5.18 -31.09 10.84
C LEU A 262 6.70 -31.13 10.66
N VAL A 263 7.17 -31.26 9.41
CA VAL A 263 8.60 -31.23 9.07
C VAL A 263 9.23 -29.89 9.42
N ALA A 264 8.57 -28.76 9.12
CA ALA A 264 9.09 -27.44 9.49
C ALA A 264 9.19 -27.25 11.02
N ARG A 265 8.19 -27.72 11.77
CA ARG A 265 8.25 -27.70 13.25
C ARG A 265 9.32 -28.64 13.79
N PHE A 266 9.44 -29.83 13.21
CA PHE A 266 10.49 -30.78 13.56
C PHE A 266 11.88 -30.19 13.30
N LEU A 267 12.13 -29.60 12.14
CA LEU A 267 13.42 -28.97 11.81
C LEU A 267 13.75 -27.78 12.71
N ARG A 268 12.75 -26.98 13.11
CA ARG A 268 12.91 -25.90 14.08
C ARG A 268 13.28 -26.42 15.47
N ASP A 269 12.64 -27.51 15.91
CA ASP A 269 12.78 -28.04 17.27
C ASP A 269 13.91 -29.07 17.40
N ALA A 270 14.40 -29.63 16.28
CA ALA A 270 15.41 -30.68 16.22
C ALA A 270 16.72 -30.36 16.97
N PRO A 271 17.27 -29.14 16.95
CA PRO A 271 18.49 -28.79 17.70
C PRO A 271 18.33 -28.83 19.23
N PHE A 272 17.09 -28.93 19.73
CA PHE A 272 16.78 -28.95 21.17
C PHE A 272 16.34 -30.34 21.65
N LEU A 273 16.30 -31.34 20.77
CA LEU A 273 15.93 -32.71 21.12
C LEU A 273 17.10 -33.43 21.80
N VAL A 274 16.79 -34.37 22.70
CA VAL A 274 17.79 -35.21 23.38
C VAL A 274 18.57 -36.01 22.33
N GLY A 275 19.91 -35.97 22.37
CA GLY A 275 20.78 -36.66 21.40
C GLY A 275 20.98 -35.93 20.08
N SER A 276 20.58 -34.65 19.98
CA SER A 276 20.78 -33.81 18.77
C SER A 276 22.18 -33.20 18.66
N GLU A 277 23.13 -33.59 19.53
CA GLU A 277 24.49 -33.04 19.58
C GLU A 277 25.24 -33.11 18.23
N GLY A 278 24.93 -34.13 17.40
CA GLY A 278 25.53 -34.32 16.08
C GLY A 278 24.79 -33.65 14.91
N LEU A 279 23.66 -32.98 15.15
CA LEU A 279 22.78 -32.49 14.08
C LEU A 279 23.46 -31.44 13.18
N GLY A 280 24.23 -30.52 13.77
CA GLY A 280 24.95 -29.50 13.00
C GLY A 280 26.01 -30.10 12.08
N LEU A 281 26.62 -31.22 12.48
CA LEU A 281 27.58 -31.95 11.66
C LEU A 281 26.91 -32.73 10.53
N ALA A 282 25.79 -33.39 10.85
CA ALA A 282 25.03 -34.20 9.90
C ALA A 282 24.33 -33.36 8.80
N THR A 283 24.11 -32.07 9.07
CA THR A 283 23.49 -31.12 8.12
C THR A 283 24.50 -30.16 7.49
N ALA A 284 25.79 -30.29 7.79
CA ALA A 284 26.82 -29.44 7.20
C ALA A 284 26.91 -29.68 5.67
N PRO A 285 27.07 -28.62 4.86
CA PRO A 285 27.19 -28.74 3.40
C PRO A 285 28.57 -29.23 2.94
N VAL A 286 29.43 -29.63 3.89
CA VAL A 286 30.81 -30.06 3.67
C VAL A 286 31.08 -31.34 4.45
N GLU A 287 31.94 -32.21 3.93
CA GLU A 287 32.36 -33.43 4.60
C GLU A 287 33.64 -33.16 5.42
N PRO A 288 33.57 -33.11 6.76
CA PRO A 288 34.71 -32.72 7.58
C PRO A 288 35.75 -33.83 7.65
N TRP A 289 37.03 -33.44 7.73
CA TRP A 289 38.12 -34.39 7.90
C TRP A 289 38.09 -35.08 9.28
N PRO A 290 38.68 -36.28 9.43
CA PRO A 290 38.61 -37.05 10.69
C PRO A 290 39.12 -36.33 11.95
N HIS A 291 40.00 -35.33 11.82
CA HIS A 291 40.42 -34.50 12.96
C HIS A 291 39.41 -33.37 13.25
N GLN A 292 38.81 -32.74 12.23
CA GLN A 292 37.73 -31.76 12.39
C GLN A 292 36.51 -32.38 13.08
N LEU A 293 36.18 -33.64 12.74
CA LEU A 293 35.15 -34.42 13.42
C LEU A 293 35.42 -34.60 14.92
N ARG A 294 36.68 -34.89 15.28
CA ARG A 294 37.08 -35.06 16.69
C ARG A 294 36.98 -33.74 17.45
N VAL A 295 37.48 -32.64 16.87
CA VAL A 295 37.41 -31.30 17.47
C VAL A 295 35.96 -30.86 17.68
N SER A 296 35.10 -31.03 16.67
CA SER A 296 33.68 -30.67 16.75
C SER A 296 32.95 -31.45 17.87
N ARG A 297 33.17 -32.77 17.97
CA ARG A 297 32.58 -33.59 19.05
C ARG A 297 33.06 -33.16 20.44
N THR A 298 34.37 -32.95 20.60
CA THR A 298 34.93 -32.51 21.88
C THR A 298 34.39 -31.15 22.31
N LEU A 299 34.18 -30.23 21.37
CA LEU A 299 33.58 -28.92 21.66
C LEU A 299 32.14 -29.05 22.18
N VAL A 300 31.32 -29.89 21.53
CA VAL A 300 29.92 -30.10 21.93
C VAL A 300 29.84 -30.81 23.29
N GLU A 301 30.66 -31.84 23.52
CA GLU A 301 30.69 -32.60 24.79
C GLU A 301 31.15 -31.75 25.98
N ARG A 302 32.02 -30.75 25.76
CA ARG A 302 32.62 -29.93 26.81
C ARG A 302 32.11 -28.51 26.87
N PHE A 303 31.09 -28.16 26.09
CA PHE A 303 30.45 -26.85 26.19
C PHE A 303 29.99 -26.60 27.64
N PRO A 304 30.27 -25.43 28.25
CA PRO A 304 30.70 -24.16 27.64
C PRO A 304 32.22 -23.85 27.73
N GLU A 305 33.10 -24.85 27.79
CA GLU A 305 34.54 -24.61 27.77
C GLU A 305 34.98 -23.81 26.52
N ARG A 306 36.06 -23.03 26.67
CA ARG A 306 36.59 -22.20 25.58
C ARG A 306 37.49 -23.03 24.68
N PHE A 307 37.17 -23.07 23.38
CA PHE A 307 37.98 -23.71 22.34
C PHE A 307 38.45 -22.68 21.32
N LEU A 308 39.68 -22.85 20.83
CA LEU A 308 40.16 -22.17 19.62
C LEU A 308 39.96 -23.13 18.45
N LEU A 309 39.14 -22.74 17.48
CA LEU A 309 38.98 -23.46 16.22
C LEU A 309 39.95 -22.85 15.20
N ALA A 310 41.03 -23.57 14.90
CA ALA A 310 41.99 -23.23 13.87
C ALA A 310 42.34 -24.53 13.13
N ASP A 311 42.46 -24.44 11.81
CA ASP A 311 42.89 -25.50 10.90
C ASP A 311 44.18 -25.06 10.21
#